data_AF-A0A926IMW4-F1
#
_entry.id   AF-A0A926IMW4-F1
#
_cell.length_a   1.000
_cell.length_b   1.000
_cell.length_c   1.000
_cell.angle_alpha   90.00
_cell.angle_beta   90.00
_cell.angle_gamma   90.00
#
_symmetry.space_group_name_H-M   'P 1'
#
loop_
_entity.id
_entity.type
_entity.pdbx_description
1 polymer ?
#
loop_
_entity_poly.entity_id
_entity_poly.type
_entity_poly.pdbx_seq_one_letter_code
_entity_poly.pdbx_strand_id
1 'polypeptide(L)'
;MTFYNNRVSIVNMSKDELYLFRNIKEKIIMNYYNIEGIGNEDIIVKDALGEFDVLINGEDELYLIYQNIDNELIMLTIDKKVIQGSNLAKEGLSEVYELNLIKAGDYMNIMYLVRNPMENHIFEIHHHLLREEEWINYNVEKIKINKVLNPIKVWGEDNKIILSYYNENQICIKEFNLDSMEWEESIILTDNKNKLYMDLIKEKEYIHLVYSEYIGGNLVIKYERFLYDGYYLNKDLEEVLSNEGSPSHPTLLIHDNILWVVWKESLGLYSTYSLDIGATWSPIYLWKESKTIDYVRYKYIEGKPQVNNKLDYSFGTLYPDIKFLGFGALDNVEEVVKKNQIYKFPRL
;
A
#
# COMPACT_ATOMS: atom_id res chain seq x y z
N MET A 1 -23.13 -2.05 -5.04
CA MET A 1 -21.68 -2.04 -5.25
C MET A 1 -21.06 -1.27 -4.12
N THR A 2 -20.29 -1.97 -3.32
CA THR A 2 -19.63 -1.42 -2.14
C THR A 2 -18.14 -1.65 -2.30
N PHE A 3 -17.39 -0.55 -2.31
CA PHE A 3 -15.94 -0.61 -2.09
C PHE A 3 -15.71 -0.67 -0.58
N TYR A 4 -15.10 -1.75 -0.10
CA TYR A 4 -14.70 -1.83 1.31
C TYR A 4 -13.27 -1.35 1.45
N ASN A 5 -13.07 -0.30 2.26
CA ASN A 5 -11.75 0.21 2.61
C ASN A 5 -11.20 -0.43 3.90
N ASN A 6 -11.65 -1.64 4.21
CA ASN A 6 -11.14 -2.38 5.37
C ASN A 6 -9.75 -2.90 5.06
N ARG A 7 -8.89 -3.06 6.08
CA ARG A 7 -7.64 -3.79 5.97
C ARG A 7 -7.93 -5.24 5.57
N VAL A 8 -7.40 -5.63 4.42
CA VAL A 8 -7.45 -7.00 3.93
C VAL A 8 -6.08 -7.35 3.35
N SER A 9 -5.55 -8.50 3.74
CA SER A 9 -4.27 -9.00 3.25
C SER A 9 -4.43 -10.39 2.66
N ILE A 10 -3.87 -10.61 1.47
CA ILE A 10 -3.71 -11.93 0.87
C ILE A 10 -2.24 -12.31 0.98
N VAL A 11 -1.98 -13.49 1.55
CA VAL A 11 -0.65 -14.08 1.59
C VAL A 11 -0.65 -15.32 0.71
N ASN A 12 0.06 -15.24 -0.40
CA ASN A 12 0.35 -16.37 -1.28
C ASN A 12 1.65 -17.03 -0.82
N MET A 13 1.53 -18.03 0.06
CA MET A 13 2.70 -18.71 0.64
C MET A 13 3.40 -19.57 -0.40
N SER A 14 2.61 -20.32 -1.17
CA SER A 14 3.08 -21.18 -2.26
C SER A 14 1.99 -21.34 -3.31
N LYS A 15 2.29 -22.02 -4.42
CA LYS A 15 1.31 -22.27 -5.50
C LYS A 15 0.00 -22.90 -5.01
N ASP A 16 0.07 -23.62 -3.90
CA ASP A 16 -1.03 -24.43 -3.38
C ASP A 16 -1.55 -23.91 -2.04
N GLU A 17 -1.05 -22.77 -1.53
CA GLU A 17 -1.38 -22.29 -0.19
C GLU A 17 -1.58 -20.77 -0.15
N LEU A 18 -2.81 -20.37 0.19
CA LEU A 18 -3.21 -18.97 0.30
C LEU A 18 -3.90 -18.70 1.63
N TYR A 19 -3.52 -17.59 2.26
CA TYR A 19 -4.18 -17.06 3.45
C TYR A 19 -4.84 -15.72 3.12
N LEU A 20 -6.06 -15.52 3.61
CA LEU A 20 -6.79 -14.26 3.54
C LEU A 20 -7.08 -13.77 4.95
N PHE A 21 -6.56 -12.60 5.29
CA PHE A 21 -6.78 -11.94 6.57
C PHE A 21 -7.74 -10.76 6.39
N ARG A 22 -8.76 -10.67 7.24
CA ARG A 22 -9.79 -9.62 7.20
C ARG A 22 -10.06 -9.07 8.59
N ASN A 23 -10.10 -7.74 8.73
CA ASN A 23 -10.69 -7.13 9.90
C ASN A 23 -12.21 -6.97 9.72
N ILE A 24 -12.99 -7.58 10.62
CA ILE A 24 -14.46 -7.46 10.66
C ILE A 24 -14.92 -7.28 12.10
N LYS A 25 -15.44 -6.09 12.42
CA LYS A 25 -16.05 -5.77 13.73
C LYS A 25 -15.15 -6.17 14.91
N GLU A 26 -13.95 -5.59 14.95
CA GLU A 26 -12.93 -5.81 15.99
C GLU A 26 -12.35 -7.23 16.03
N LYS A 27 -12.58 -8.02 14.98
CA LYS A 27 -12.05 -9.38 14.85
C LYS A 27 -11.14 -9.47 13.65
N ILE A 28 -10.04 -10.22 13.81
CA ILE A 28 -9.24 -10.64 12.66
C ILE A 28 -9.64 -12.07 12.32
N ILE A 29 -10.13 -12.24 11.11
CA ILE A 29 -10.53 -13.51 10.53
C ILE A 29 -9.45 -13.95 9.55
N MET A 30 -9.02 -15.20 9.68
CA MET A 30 -8.09 -15.85 8.78
C MET A 30 -8.83 -16.96 8.02
N ASN A 31 -8.80 -16.90 6.69
CA ASN A 31 -9.23 -18.00 5.83
C ASN A 31 -8.00 -18.65 5.21
N TYR A 32 -7.93 -19.98 5.26
CA TYR A 32 -6.90 -20.77 4.59
C TYR A 32 -7.50 -21.50 3.39
N TYR A 33 -6.80 -21.46 2.27
CA TYR A 33 -7.16 -22.12 1.02
C TYR A 33 -6.01 -23.00 0.56
N ASN A 34 -6.35 -24.19 0.06
CA ASN A 34 -5.40 -25.09 -0.59
C ASN A 34 -5.85 -25.48 -2.01
N ILE A 35 -5.05 -26.28 -2.71
CA ILE A 35 -5.35 -26.73 -4.08
C ILE A 35 -6.67 -27.53 -4.19
N GLU A 36 -7.14 -28.13 -3.09
CA GLU A 36 -8.39 -28.91 -3.03
C GLU A 36 -9.62 -28.02 -2.75
N GLY A 37 -9.42 -26.72 -2.48
CA GLY A 37 -10.46 -25.74 -2.22
C GLY A 37 -10.34 -25.10 -0.85
N ILE A 38 -11.50 -24.80 -0.24
CA ILE A 38 -11.57 -24.08 1.04
C ILE A 38 -11.05 -24.98 2.15
N GLY A 39 -10.00 -24.52 2.84
CA GLY A 39 -9.41 -25.21 3.98
C GLY A 39 -10.22 -25.00 5.26
N ASN A 40 -10.21 -23.78 5.82
CA ASN A 40 -10.93 -23.39 7.06
C ASN A 40 -11.09 -21.85 7.18
N GLU A 41 -12.08 -21.39 7.96
CA GLU A 41 -12.20 -20.00 8.44
C GLU A 41 -12.08 -19.96 9.97
N ASP A 42 -11.12 -19.19 10.48
CA ASP A 42 -10.82 -19.07 11.89
C ASP A 42 -10.86 -17.61 12.36
N ILE A 43 -11.45 -17.35 13.53
CA ILE A 43 -11.33 -16.07 14.22
C ILE A 43 -10.07 -16.15 15.09
N ILE A 44 -9.00 -15.51 14.64
CA ILE A 44 -7.69 -15.57 15.29
C ILE A 44 -7.49 -14.45 16.33
N VAL A 45 -8.24 -13.36 16.21
CA VAL A 45 -8.25 -12.23 17.17
C VAL A 45 -9.69 -11.77 17.39
N LYS A 46 -10.05 -11.39 18.63
CA LYS A 46 -11.43 -11.03 19.00
C LYS A 46 -11.60 -9.58 19.48
N ASP A 47 -10.49 -8.86 19.57
CA ASP A 47 -10.34 -7.60 20.30
C ASP A 47 -9.39 -6.63 19.56
N ALA A 48 -9.34 -6.66 18.23
CA ALA A 48 -8.50 -5.77 17.43
C ALA A 48 -9.15 -4.38 17.25
N LEU A 49 -8.40 -3.30 17.38
CA LEU A 49 -8.90 -1.93 17.15
C LEU A 49 -9.12 -1.58 15.67
N GLY A 50 -8.57 -2.35 14.73
CA GLY A 50 -8.86 -2.19 13.30
C GLY A 50 -7.64 -2.41 12.41
N GLU A 51 -6.52 -1.79 12.77
CA GLU A 51 -5.26 -1.91 12.05
C GLU A 51 -4.59 -3.26 12.32
N PHE A 52 -4.10 -3.89 11.26
CA PHE A 52 -3.22 -5.04 11.33
C PHE A 52 -2.35 -5.09 10.08
N ASP A 53 -1.22 -5.79 10.19
CA ASP A 53 -0.41 -6.14 9.05
C ASP A 53 0.17 -7.54 9.17
N VAL A 54 0.52 -8.13 8.03
CA VAL A 54 1.03 -9.51 7.93
C VAL A 54 2.33 -9.52 7.14
N LEU A 55 3.22 -10.47 7.49
CA LEU A 55 4.50 -10.71 6.86
C LEU A 55 4.80 -12.22 6.84
N ILE A 56 5.49 -12.69 5.80
CA ILE A 56 6.03 -14.05 5.74
C ILE A 56 7.37 -14.13 6.48
N ASN A 57 7.52 -15.11 7.36
CA ASN A 57 8.74 -15.39 8.11
C ASN A 57 9.32 -16.79 7.86
N GLY A 58 9.72 -17.06 6.64
CA GLY A 58 10.26 -18.37 6.25
C GLY A 58 9.25 -19.17 5.44
N GLU A 59 9.40 -20.49 5.40
CA GLU A 59 8.59 -21.33 4.50
C GLU A 59 7.14 -21.54 4.99
N ASP A 60 6.93 -21.66 6.31
CA ASP A 60 5.64 -22.06 6.89
C ASP A 60 5.10 -21.09 7.96
N GLU A 61 5.84 -20.02 8.28
CA GLU A 61 5.52 -19.13 9.40
C GLU A 61 5.10 -17.74 8.90
N LEU A 62 4.04 -17.21 9.49
CA LEU A 62 3.56 -15.85 9.29
C LEU A 62 3.66 -15.06 10.59
N TYR A 63 4.02 -13.79 10.47
CA TYR A 63 3.80 -12.82 11.54
C TYR A 63 2.60 -11.95 11.22
N LEU A 64 1.79 -11.71 12.25
CA LEU A 64 0.70 -10.75 12.22
C LEU A 64 0.90 -9.76 13.36
N ILE A 65 0.86 -8.47 13.07
CA ILE A 65 0.83 -7.43 14.10
C ILE A 65 -0.53 -6.73 14.10
N TYR A 66 -1.01 -6.38 15.28
CA TYR A 66 -2.23 -5.61 15.47
C TYR A 66 -2.21 -4.86 16.80
N GLN A 67 -3.09 -3.87 16.95
CA GLN A 67 -3.35 -3.24 18.24
C GLN A 67 -4.68 -3.76 18.81
N ASN A 68 -4.71 -4.16 20.08
CA ASN A 68 -5.93 -4.58 20.76
C ASN A 68 -6.72 -3.39 21.35
N ILE A 69 -7.95 -3.64 21.82
CA ILE A 69 -8.82 -2.63 22.46
C ILE A 69 -8.25 -2.01 23.74
N ASP A 70 -7.29 -2.68 24.38
CA ASP A 70 -6.55 -2.16 25.55
C ASP A 70 -5.36 -1.28 25.13
N ASN A 71 -5.20 -1.06 23.82
CA ASN A 71 -4.15 -0.30 23.15
C ASN A 71 -2.74 -0.90 23.22
N GLU A 72 -2.65 -2.20 23.48
CA GLU A 72 -1.41 -2.96 23.42
C GLU A 72 -1.10 -3.38 21.98
N LEU A 73 0.17 -3.24 21.58
CA LEU A 73 0.64 -3.73 20.28
C LEU A 73 1.07 -5.18 20.40
N ILE A 74 0.38 -6.07 19.70
CA ILE A 74 0.56 -7.52 19.81
C ILE A 74 1.12 -8.05 18.49
N MET A 75 2.14 -8.89 18.60
CA MET A 75 2.63 -9.72 17.49
C MET A 75 2.18 -11.16 17.70
N LEU A 76 1.61 -11.75 16.66
CA LEU A 76 1.29 -13.17 16.58
C LEU A 76 2.26 -13.86 15.65
N THR A 77 2.76 -15.01 16.08
CA THR A 77 3.42 -16.01 15.25
C THR A 77 2.40 -17.08 14.88
N ILE A 78 2.19 -17.28 13.58
CA ILE A 78 1.23 -18.24 13.03
C ILE A 78 2.03 -19.28 12.25
N ASP A 79 2.12 -20.49 12.80
CA ASP A 79 2.63 -21.68 12.13
C ASP A 79 1.45 -22.64 11.92
N LYS A 80 0.89 -22.60 10.71
CA LYS A 80 -0.32 -23.37 10.32
C LYS A 80 -1.50 -23.14 11.26
N LYS A 81 -1.66 -23.98 12.28
CA LYS A 81 -2.74 -23.91 13.29
C LYS A 81 -2.26 -23.42 14.66
N VAL A 82 -0.96 -23.35 14.87
CA VAL A 82 -0.36 -22.89 16.12
C VAL A 82 -0.25 -21.38 16.04
N ILE A 83 -0.91 -20.69 16.98
CA ILE A 83 -0.88 -19.24 17.10
C ILE A 83 -0.31 -18.91 18.48
N GLN A 84 0.81 -18.19 18.50
CA GLN A 84 1.46 -17.71 19.72
C GLN A 84 1.51 -16.20 19.68
N GLY A 85 1.20 -15.55 20.81
CA GLY A 85 1.18 -14.09 20.91
C GLY A 85 2.23 -13.56 21.88
N SER A 86 2.84 -12.44 21.51
CA SER A 86 3.72 -11.66 22.38
C SER A 86 3.30 -10.19 22.35
N ASN A 87 3.19 -9.58 23.53
CA ASN A 87 2.98 -8.14 23.64
C ASN A 87 4.33 -7.42 23.42
N LEU A 88 4.34 -6.45 22.52
CA LEU A 88 5.52 -5.67 22.16
C LEU A 88 5.73 -4.45 23.07
N ALA A 89 4.65 -3.93 23.66
CA ALA A 89 4.68 -2.74 24.50
C ALA A 89 4.27 -3.09 25.94
N LYS A 90 5.11 -2.74 26.92
CA LYS A 90 4.79 -2.94 28.34
C LYS A 90 3.71 -1.98 28.86
N GLU A 91 3.47 -0.89 28.14
CA GLU A 91 2.47 0.13 28.44
C GLU A 91 1.56 0.32 27.22
N GLY A 92 0.27 0.60 27.46
CA GLY A 92 -0.68 0.86 26.38
C GLY A 92 -0.26 2.08 25.55
N LEU A 93 -0.27 1.93 24.23
CA LEU A 93 0.02 3.01 23.28
C LEU A 93 -1.23 3.86 23.06
N SER A 94 -1.09 4.99 22.38
CA SER A 94 -2.27 5.62 21.75
C SER A 94 -2.70 4.81 20.53
N GLU A 95 -3.90 5.07 20.01
CA GLU A 95 -4.40 4.42 18.80
C GLU A 95 -3.39 4.56 17.65
N VAL A 96 -3.03 3.42 17.05
CA VAL A 96 -2.08 3.35 15.93
C VAL A 96 -2.80 3.41 14.59
N TYR A 97 -2.20 4.09 13.62
CA TYR A 97 -2.69 4.19 12.24
C TYR A 97 -1.61 3.76 11.26
N GLU A 98 -2.00 3.27 10.09
CA GLU A 98 -1.07 2.79 9.06
C GLU A 98 0.02 1.85 9.61
N LEU A 99 -0.42 0.79 10.30
CA LEU A 99 0.48 -0.21 10.85
C LEU A 99 1.11 -1.02 9.70
N ASN A 100 2.44 -1.08 9.67
CA ASN A 100 3.21 -1.78 8.65
C ASN A 100 4.27 -2.68 9.29
N LEU A 101 4.34 -3.94 8.85
CA LEU A 101 5.36 -4.92 9.21
C LEU A 101 6.20 -5.25 7.98
N ILE A 102 7.51 -5.03 8.05
CA ILE A 102 8.43 -5.31 6.95
C ILE A 102 9.72 -6.00 7.43
N LYS A 103 10.41 -6.66 6.50
CA LYS A 103 11.81 -7.05 6.65
C LYS A 103 12.69 -6.08 5.88
N ALA A 104 13.86 -5.77 6.45
CA ALA A 104 14.93 -5.04 5.78
C ALA A 104 16.25 -5.61 6.29
N GLY A 105 17.09 -6.11 5.37
CA GLY A 105 18.18 -7.02 5.73
C GLY A 105 17.71 -8.17 6.60
N ASP A 106 18.43 -8.42 7.71
CA ASP A 106 18.09 -9.43 8.71
C ASP A 106 17.13 -8.94 9.80
N TYR A 107 16.65 -7.69 9.69
CA TYR A 107 15.88 -7.04 10.74
C TYR A 107 14.38 -7.05 10.45
N MET A 108 13.61 -7.22 11.52
CA MET A 108 12.18 -6.96 11.53
C MET A 108 11.91 -5.52 11.91
N ASN A 109 11.01 -4.87 11.18
CA ASN A 109 10.70 -3.48 11.42
C ASN A 109 9.18 -3.27 11.44
N ILE A 110 8.72 -2.51 12.43
CA ILE A 110 7.34 -2.09 12.57
C ILE A 110 7.30 -0.57 12.42
N MET A 111 6.45 -0.09 11.52
CA MET A 111 6.19 1.33 11.32
C MET A 111 4.72 1.62 11.56
N TYR A 112 4.43 2.72 12.23
CA TYR A 112 3.06 3.18 12.42
C TYR A 112 3.02 4.68 12.73
N LEU A 113 1.81 5.23 12.68
CA LEU A 113 1.50 6.59 13.06
C LEU A 113 0.76 6.62 14.38
N VAL A 114 1.09 7.59 15.23
CA VAL A 114 0.32 7.91 16.43
C VAL A 114 -0.19 9.34 16.34
N ARG A 115 -1.46 9.55 16.66
CA ARG A 115 -2.03 10.89 16.72
C ARG A 115 -1.50 11.66 17.93
N ASN A 116 -1.09 12.90 17.72
CA ASN A 116 -0.71 13.77 18.83
C ASN A 116 -1.96 14.12 19.68
N PRO A 117 -1.92 13.92 21.01
CA PRO A 117 -3.09 14.13 21.87
C PRO A 117 -3.47 15.61 22.06
N MET A 118 -2.54 16.53 21.83
CA MET A 118 -2.77 17.97 21.97
C MET A 118 -3.18 18.63 20.65
N GLU A 119 -2.74 18.08 19.52
CA GLU A 119 -2.93 18.65 18.19
C GLU A 119 -3.49 17.61 17.22
N ASN A 120 -4.82 17.62 17.07
CA ASN A 120 -5.60 16.65 16.28
C ASN A 120 -5.17 16.47 14.81
N HIS A 121 -4.38 17.39 14.26
CA HIS A 121 -3.88 17.37 12.88
C HIS A 121 -2.40 16.96 12.78
N ILE A 122 -1.76 16.65 13.90
CA ILE A 122 -0.37 16.21 13.95
C ILE A 122 -0.33 14.72 14.28
N PHE A 123 0.49 14.00 13.54
CA PHE A 123 0.80 12.59 13.77
C PHE A 123 2.31 12.43 13.88
N GLU A 124 2.75 11.45 14.65
CA GLU A 124 4.16 11.09 14.82
C GLU A 124 4.38 9.73 14.17
N ILE A 125 5.41 9.63 13.32
CA ILE A 125 5.83 8.38 12.71
C ILE A 125 6.80 7.69 13.68
N HIS A 126 6.48 6.46 14.07
CA HIS A 126 7.30 5.62 14.92
C HIS A 126 7.87 4.44 14.15
N HIS A 127 9.10 4.07 14.48
CA HIS A 127 9.81 2.91 13.94
C HIS A 127 10.31 2.04 15.10
N HIS A 128 9.96 0.76 15.11
CA HIS A 128 10.50 -0.24 16.02
C HIS A 128 11.28 -1.28 15.22
N LEU A 129 12.55 -1.47 15.58
CA LEU A 129 13.45 -2.43 14.95
C LEU A 129 13.79 -3.54 15.94
N LEU A 130 13.62 -4.79 15.56
CA LEU A 130 13.99 -5.95 16.38
C LEU A 130 15.45 -6.32 16.14
N ARG A 131 16.29 -6.21 17.17
CA ARG A 131 17.70 -6.59 17.14
C ARG A 131 18.07 -7.38 18.38
N GLU A 132 18.67 -8.55 18.20
CA GLU A 132 19.20 -9.37 19.30
C GLU A 132 18.13 -9.62 20.40
N GLU A 133 16.88 -9.89 19.98
CA GLU A 133 15.70 -10.09 20.85
C GLU A 133 15.17 -8.82 21.56
N GLU A 134 15.76 -7.65 21.31
CA GLU A 134 15.32 -6.37 21.85
C GLU A 134 14.71 -5.45 20.78
N TRP A 135 13.66 -4.71 21.16
CA TRP A 135 13.05 -3.70 20.31
C TRP A 135 13.71 -2.34 20.54
N ILE A 136 14.27 -1.78 19.47
CA ILE A 136 14.87 -0.44 19.43
C ILE A 136 13.87 0.52 18.80
N ASN A 137 13.62 1.64 19.49
CA ASN A 137 12.55 2.56 19.13
C ASN A 137 13.12 3.88 18.58
N TYR A 138 12.56 4.35 17.46
CA TYR A 138 12.88 5.64 16.86
C TYR A 138 11.63 6.48 16.68
N ASN A 139 11.76 7.77 16.99
CA ASN A 139 10.79 8.80 16.60
C ASN A 139 11.27 9.38 15.26
N VAL A 140 10.57 9.07 14.18
CA VAL A 140 11.08 9.28 12.82
C VAL A 140 10.82 10.71 12.33
N GLU A 141 9.57 11.15 12.44
CA GLU A 141 9.13 12.44 11.93
C GLU A 141 7.80 12.86 12.54
N LYS A 142 7.55 14.17 12.63
CA LYS A 142 6.20 14.70 12.89
C LYS A 142 5.58 15.16 11.57
N ILE A 143 4.40 14.62 11.27
CA ILE A 143 3.65 14.98 10.07
C ILE A 143 2.41 15.77 10.44
N LYS A 144 2.03 16.69 9.56
CA LYS A 144 0.81 17.48 9.71
C LYS A 144 -0.14 17.22 8.55
N ILE A 145 -1.35 16.82 8.90
CA ILE A 145 -2.43 16.55 7.96
C ILE A 145 -3.34 17.77 7.82
N ASN A 146 -3.88 17.98 6.62
CA ASN A 146 -4.85 19.04 6.38
C ASN A 146 -6.27 18.53 6.64
N LYS A 147 -6.74 17.57 5.82
CA LYS A 147 -8.11 17.04 5.90
C LYS A 147 -8.18 15.56 6.23
N VAL A 148 -7.32 14.76 5.61
CA VAL A 148 -7.35 13.30 5.67
C VAL A 148 -5.92 12.83 5.92
N LEU A 149 -5.78 11.77 6.73
CA LEU A 149 -4.52 11.07 6.87
C LEU A 149 -4.25 10.29 5.59
N ASN A 150 -3.14 10.60 4.92
CA ASN A 150 -2.69 9.81 3.77
C ASN A 150 -1.89 8.60 4.26
N PRO A 151 -1.95 7.48 3.52
CA PRO A 151 -1.17 6.29 3.88
C PRO A 151 0.32 6.59 3.81
N ILE A 152 1.09 5.97 4.72
CA ILE A 152 2.53 5.86 4.56
C ILE A 152 2.86 4.65 3.72
N LYS A 153 4.00 4.68 3.04
CA LYS A 153 4.51 3.55 2.27
C LYS A 153 5.92 3.21 2.73
N VAL A 154 6.14 1.96 3.07
CA VAL A 154 7.43 1.48 3.60
C VAL A 154 7.85 0.23 2.85
N TRP A 155 9.11 0.16 2.46
CA TRP A 155 9.72 -1.06 1.97
C TRP A 155 11.16 -1.17 2.46
N GLY A 156 11.59 -2.41 2.69
CA GLY A 156 12.96 -2.73 3.05
C GLY A 156 13.78 -3.12 1.83
N GLU A 157 15.06 -2.77 1.87
CA GLU A 157 16.12 -3.30 1.02
C GLU A 157 17.17 -3.97 1.93
N ASP A 158 18.21 -4.57 1.34
CA ASP A 158 19.21 -5.34 2.10
C ASP A 158 19.94 -4.51 3.17
N ASN A 159 20.16 -3.22 2.91
CA ASN A 159 20.93 -2.33 3.79
C ASN A 159 20.18 -1.07 4.23
N LYS A 160 18.89 -0.94 3.91
CA LYS A 160 18.11 0.25 4.26
C LYS A 160 16.60 0.04 4.28
N ILE A 161 15.90 0.98 4.88
CA ILE A 161 14.44 1.11 4.80
C ILE A 161 14.14 2.42 4.10
N ILE A 162 13.21 2.40 3.15
CA ILE A 162 12.69 3.62 2.53
C ILE A 162 11.26 3.84 3.00
N LEU A 163 11.00 5.04 3.52
CA LEU A 163 9.72 5.50 3.99
C LEU A 163 9.25 6.66 3.11
N SER A 164 8.04 6.56 2.58
CA SER A 164 7.33 7.68 1.96
C SER A 164 6.10 8.06 2.77
N TYR A 165 5.89 9.37 2.91
CA TYR A 165 4.82 9.92 3.74
C TYR A 165 4.36 11.28 3.23
N TYR A 166 3.18 11.69 3.68
CA TYR A 166 2.60 12.98 3.37
C TYR A 166 2.77 13.95 4.54
N ASN A 167 3.31 15.14 4.28
CA ASN A 167 3.44 16.21 5.26
C ASN A 167 3.12 17.57 4.63
N GLU A 168 2.20 18.33 5.23
CA GLU A 168 1.85 19.69 4.76
C GLU A 168 1.60 19.79 3.24
N ASN A 169 0.85 18.84 2.67
CA ASN A 169 0.56 18.74 1.21
C ASN A 169 1.71 18.38 0.28
N GLN A 170 2.82 17.96 0.86
CA GLN A 170 3.96 17.45 0.13
C GLN A 170 4.11 15.96 0.40
N ILE A 171 4.50 15.21 -0.62
CA ILE A 171 4.94 13.83 -0.47
C ILE A 171 6.46 13.87 -0.28
N CYS A 172 6.93 13.20 0.76
CA CYS A 172 8.33 13.13 1.14
C CYS A 172 8.80 11.67 1.09
N ILE A 173 10.12 11.50 1.01
CA ILE A 173 10.81 10.24 1.28
C ILE A 173 11.88 10.45 2.35
N LYS A 174 12.15 9.41 3.13
CA LYS A 174 13.20 9.36 4.15
C LYS A 174 13.80 7.97 4.15
N GLU A 175 15.08 7.86 4.43
CA GLU A 175 15.81 6.60 4.42
C GLU A 175 16.36 6.29 5.80
N PHE A 176 16.30 5.02 6.20
CA PHE A 176 16.96 4.51 7.38
C PHE A 176 18.12 3.63 6.94
N ASN A 177 19.33 3.98 7.35
CA ASN A 177 20.52 3.19 7.05
C ASN A 177 20.70 2.09 8.09
N LEU A 178 20.70 0.81 7.68
CA LEU A 178 20.83 -0.32 8.61
C LEU A 178 22.25 -0.49 9.17
N ASP A 179 23.28 0.06 8.51
CA ASP A 179 24.65 -0.01 9.00
C ASP A 179 24.91 1.03 10.11
N SER A 180 24.44 2.26 9.93
CA SER A 180 24.58 3.32 10.93
C SER A 180 23.44 3.34 11.96
N MET A 181 22.32 2.67 11.66
CA MET A 181 21.11 2.65 12.48
C MET A 181 20.50 4.05 12.67
N GLU A 182 20.55 4.88 11.63
CA GLU A 182 20.09 6.28 11.65
C GLU A 182 19.14 6.59 10.50
N TRP A 183 18.18 7.49 10.76
CA TRP A 183 17.34 8.09 9.73
C TRP A 183 18.05 9.28 9.10
N GLU A 184 18.05 9.34 7.78
CA GLU A 184 18.54 10.47 7.00
C GLU A 184 17.54 11.62 6.98
N GLU A 185 17.97 12.77 6.43
CA GLU A 185 17.10 13.92 6.23
C GLU A 185 16.00 13.64 5.19
N SER A 186 14.85 14.27 5.38
CA SER A 186 13.69 14.07 4.54
C SER A 186 13.83 14.79 3.20
N ILE A 187 13.55 14.10 2.09
CA ILE A 187 13.57 14.65 0.75
C ILE A 187 12.14 14.88 0.25
N ILE A 188 11.84 16.09 -0.20
CA ILE A 188 10.53 16.47 -0.72
C ILE A 188 10.43 16.08 -2.20
N LEU A 189 9.40 15.32 -2.56
CA LEU A 189 9.14 14.89 -3.95
C LEU A 189 8.28 15.88 -4.74
N THR A 190 7.27 16.45 -4.09
CA THR A 190 6.19 17.17 -4.78
C THR A 190 6.02 18.61 -4.33
N ASP A 191 5.28 19.38 -5.13
CA ASP A 191 4.79 20.70 -4.74
C ASP A 191 3.83 20.66 -3.53
N ASN A 192 3.36 21.84 -3.09
CA ASN A 192 2.45 22.01 -1.94
C ASN A 192 0.97 22.12 -2.37
N LYS A 193 0.56 21.52 -3.49
CA LYS A 193 -0.87 21.38 -3.79
C LYS A 193 -1.49 20.28 -2.96
N ASN A 194 -2.78 20.41 -2.63
CA ASN A 194 -3.51 19.39 -1.88
C ASN A 194 -3.56 18.06 -2.65
N LYS A 195 -3.08 16.99 -2.00
CA LYS A 195 -3.09 15.63 -2.54
C LYS A 195 -3.80 14.68 -1.58
N LEU A 196 -4.37 13.62 -2.14
CA LEU A 196 -5.01 12.54 -1.41
C LEU A 196 -4.67 11.22 -2.08
N TYR A 197 -4.65 10.15 -1.30
CA TYR A 197 -4.42 8.79 -1.74
C TYR A 197 -3.12 8.68 -2.54
N MET A 198 -2.09 8.11 -1.96
CA MET A 198 -0.81 7.92 -2.64
C MET A 198 -0.44 6.44 -2.69
N ASP A 199 0.30 6.10 -3.73
CA ASP A 199 1.00 4.83 -3.82
C ASP A 199 2.35 5.04 -4.51
N LEU A 200 3.31 4.20 -4.17
CA LEU A 200 4.68 4.34 -4.62
C LEU A 200 5.31 2.96 -4.77
N ILE A 201 5.96 2.72 -5.92
CA ILE A 201 6.80 1.54 -6.14
C ILE A 201 8.17 1.97 -6.63
N LYS A 202 9.22 1.32 -6.13
CA LYS A 202 10.57 1.38 -6.71
C LYS A 202 10.76 0.22 -7.68
N GLU A 203 11.20 0.51 -8.90
CA GLU A 203 11.58 -0.48 -9.90
C GLU A 203 12.94 -0.09 -10.47
N LYS A 204 13.95 -0.91 -10.22
CA LYS A 204 15.36 -0.60 -10.54
C LYS A 204 15.78 0.76 -9.96
N GLU A 205 16.17 1.68 -10.83
CA GLU A 205 16.61 3.05 -10.53
C GLU A 205 15.46 4.06 -10.55
N TYR A 206 14.21 3.62 -10.76
CA TYR A 206 13.06 4.52 -10.82
C TYR A 206 12.17 4.37 -9.60
N ILE A 207 11.81 5.51 -9.03
CA ILE A 207 10.67 5.63 -8.12
C ILE A 207 9.48 6.11 -8.91
N HIS A 208 8.42 5.29 -8.92
CA HIS A 208 7.14 5.58 -9.52
C HIS A 208 6.20 6.04 -8.41
N LEU A 209 5.66 7.25 -8.55
CA LEU A 209 4.74 7.86 -7.60
C LEU A 209 3.41 8.14 -8.31
N VAL A 210 2.31 7.72 -7.69
CA VAL A 210 0.97 8.14 -8.08
C VAL A 210 0.20 8.73 -6.91
N TYR A 211 -0.62 9.73 -7.19
CA TYR A 211 -1.50 10.32 -6.19
C TYR A 211 -2.71 11.01 -6.83
N SER A 212 -3.74 11.30 -6.03
CA SER A 212 -4.86 12.13 -6.47
C SER A 212 -4.59 13.60 -6.12
N GLU A 213 -4.62 14.50 -7.09
CA GLU A 213 -4.42 15.95 -6.90
C GLU A 213 -5.71 16.73 -7.13
N TYR A 214 -5.97 17.75 -6.31
CA TYR A 214 -7.10 18.65 -6.51
C TYR A 214 -6.88 19.64 -7.66
N ILE A 215 -7.82 19.66 -8.61
CA ILE A 215 -7.90 20.64 -9.71
C ILE A 215 -9.34 21.16 -9.81
N GLY A 216 -9.54 22.47 -9.60
CA GLY A 216 -10.85 23.11 -9.78
C GLY A 216 -11.99 22.55 -8.91
N GLY A 217 -11.66 21.94 -7.76
CA GLY A 217 -12.63 21.25 -6.89
C GLY A 217 -12.87 19.78 -7.23
N ASN A 218 -12.32 19.29 -8.36
CA ASN A 218 -12.28 17.88 -8.74
C ASN A 218 -10.92 17.26 -8.37
N LEU A 219 -10.78 15.96 -8.58
CA LEU A 219 -9.53 15.22 -8.48
C LEU A 219 -9.06 14.73 -9.87
N VAL A 220 -7.75 14.59 -10.02
CA VAL A 220 -7.10 13.85 -11.12
C VAL A 220 -6.05 12.91 -10.55
N ILE A 221 -5.75 11.81 -11.25
CA ILE A 221 -4.57 10.98 -10.96
C ILE A 221 -3.34 11.62 -11.60
N LYS A 222 -2.36 11.95 -10.76
CA LYS A 222 -1.03 12.38 -11.15
C LYS A 222 -0.06 11.21 -11.07
N TYR A 223 0.84 11.16 -12.03
CA TYR A 223 1.98 10.26 -12.05
C TYR A 223 3.26 11.08 -12.11
N GLU A 224 4.23 10.71 -11.28
CA GLU A 224 5.58 11.25 -11.31
C GLU A 224 6.60 10.11 -11.29
N ARG A 225 7.67 10.27 -12.08
CA ARG A 225 8.81 9.36 -12.09
C ARG A 225 10.04 10.10 -11.60
N PHE A 226 10.79 9.47 -10.72
CA PHE A 226 12.07 9.99 -10.23
C PHE A 226 13.17 9.00 -10.55
N LEU A 227 14.30 9.50 -11.05
CA LEU A 227 15.55 8.76 -11.10
C LEU A 227 16.16 8.78 -9.70
N TYR A 228 16.47 7.59 -9.20
CA TYR A 228 16.96 7.34 -7.87
C TYR A 228 18.07 6.28 -7.88
N ASP A 229 19.31 6.71 -7.66
CA ASP A 229 20.51 5.86 -7.67
C ASP A 229 21.06 5.53 -6.28
N GLY A 230 20.29 5.83 -5.23
CA GLY A 230 20.71 5.67 -3.84
C GLY A 230 21.38 6.90 -3.23
N TYR A 231 21.73 7.91 -4.03
CA TYR A 231 22.33 9.16 -3.55
C TYR A 231 21.62 10.41 -4.10
N TYR A 232 21.19 10.34 -5.35
CA TYR A 232 20.52 11.41 -6.05
C TYR A 232 19.10 11.03 -6.38
N LEU A 233 18.19 11.99 -6.15
CA LEU A 233 16.79 11.87 -6.45
C LEU A 233 16.37 13.03 -7.35
N ASN A 234 16.11 12.76 -8.62
CA ASN A 234 15.73 13.77 -9.59
C ASN A 234 14.41 13.43 -10.25
N LYS A 235 13.49 14.41 -10.32
CA LYS A 235 12.25 14.24 -11.09
C LYS A 235 12.60 14.13 -12.57
N ASP A 236 12.20 13.01 -13.16
CA ASP A 236 12.41 12.69 -14.57
C ASP A 236 11.19 13.09 -15.41
N LEU A 237 9.99 12.72 -14.97
CA LEU A 237 8.75 13.10 -15.66
C LEU A 237 7.56 13.29 -14.72
N GLU A 238 6.55 13.98 -15.24
CA GLU A 238 5.27 14.21 -14.58
C GLU A 238 4.13 14.20 -15.60
N GLU A 239 3.05 13.46 -15.33
CA GLU A 239 1.87 13.38 -16.20
C GLU A 239 0.56 13.37 -15.38
N VAL A 240 -0.52 13.87 -15.99
CA VAL A 240 -1.90 13.66 -15.51
C VAL A 240 -2.48 12.45 -16.24
N LEU A 241 -2.76 11.35 -15.53
CA LEU A 241 -3.21 10.10 -16.14
C LEU A 241 -4.73 10.05 -16.37
N SER A 242 -5.53 10.59 -15.46
CA SER A 242 -6.99 10.50 -15.52
C SER A 242 -7.66 11.75 -16.12
N ASN A 243 -8.96 11.64 -16.37
CA ASN A 243 -9.83 12.81 -16.53
C ASN A 243 -10.11 13.46 -15.17
N GLU A 244 -10.57 14.72 -15.18
CA GLU A 244 -11.13 15.37 -13.99
C GLU A 244 -12.42 14.67 -13.56
N GLY A 245 -12.51 14.37 -12.27
CA GLY A 245 -13.66 13.73 -11.64
C GLY A 245 -13.42 13.50 -10.15
N SER A 246 -13.67 12.28 -9.68
CA SER A 246 -13.37 11.86 -8.31
C SER A 246 -12.55 10.57 -8.25
N PRO A 247 -11.43 10.46 -8.99
CA PRO A 247 -10.56 9.31 -8.87
C PRO A 247 -9.95 9.22 -7.47
N SER A 248 -9.78 7.99 -6.98
CA SER A 248 -9.30 7.70 -5.63
C SER A 248 -8.53 6.38 -5.59
N HIS A 249 -7.71 6.22 -4.54
CA HIS A 249 -6.92 5.00 -4.30
C HIS A 249 -6.11 4.57 -5.53
N PRO A 250 -5.35 5.48 -6.19
CA PRO A 250 -4.44 5.05 -7.25
C PRO A 250 -3.47 4.02 -6.67
N THR A 251 -3.26 2.95 -7.42
CA THR A 251 -2.46 1.80 -7.01
C THR A 251 -1.50 1.46 -8.14
N LEU A 252 -0.22 1.37 -7.80
CA LEU A 252 0.85 1.00 -8.72
C LEU A 252 1.13 -0.50 -8.59
N LEU A 253 1.27 -1.17 -9.72
CA LEU A 253 1.73 -2.55 -9.75
C LEU A 253 2.50 -2.82 -11.05
N ILE A 254 3.38 -3.81 -10.99
CA ILE A 254 4.07 -4.36 -12.16
C ILE A 254 3.53 -5.77 -12.36
N HIS A 255 3.04 -6.05 -13.56
CA HIS A 255 2.61 -7.37 -13.96
C HIS A 255 3.14 -7.71 -15.35
N ASP A 256 3.87 -8.81 -15.47
CA ASP A 256 4.53 -9.24 -16.71
C ASP A 256 5.41 -8.14 -17.33
N ASN A 257 6.19 -7.44 -16.49
CA ASN A 257 7.02 -6.27 -16.86
C ASN A 257 6.24 -5.05 -17.38
N ILE A 258 4.92 -5.04 -17.25
CA ILE A 258 4.08 -3.89 -17.60
C ILE A 258 3.78 -3.11 -16.33
N LEU A 259 4.05 -1.80 -16.37
CA LEU A 259 3.67 -0.90 -15.29
C LEU A 259 2.20 -0.54 -15.41
N TRP A 260 1.40 -0.84 -14.40
CA TRP A 260 -0.01 -0.49 -14.34
C TRP A 260 -0.28 0.57 -13.28
N VAL A 261 -1.21 1.47 -13.58
CA VAL A 261 -1.84 2.36 -12.61
C VAL A 261 -3.32 2.08 -12.63
N VAL A 262 -3.84 1.62 -11.50
CA VAL A 262 -5.26 1.28 -11.32
C VAL A 262 -5.86 2.22 -10.29
N TRP A 263 -7.04 2.78 -10.54
CA TRP A 263 -7.74 3.63 -9.59
C TRP A 263 -9.24 3.39 -9.61
N LYS A 264 -9.91 3.85 -8.56
CA LYS A 264 -11.36 3.81 -8.45
C LYS A 264 -11.98 5.14 -8.87
N GLU A 265 -13.05 5.09 -9.65
CA GLU A 265 -14.01 6.19 -9.80
C GLU A 265 -15.46 5.72 -9.54
N SER A 266 -16.44 6.59 -9.82
CA SER A 266 -17.86 6.34 -9.54
C SER A 266 -18.45 5.13 -10.29
N LEU A 267 -17.99 4.85 -11.50
CA LEU A 267 -18.49 3.72 -12.30
C LEU A 267 -17.79 2.40 -12.02
N GLY A 268 -16.62 2.40 -11.37
CA GLY A 268 -15.83 1.18 -11.17
C GLY A 268 -14.33 1.47 -11.14
N LEU A 269 -13.55 0.45 -11.53
CA LEU A 269 -12.10 0.51 -11.63
C LEU A 269 -11.67 0.94 -13.03
N TYR A 270 -10.71 1.84 -13.05
CA TYR A 270 -10.07 2.37 -14.23
C TYR A 270 -8.59 2.04 -14.18
N SER A 271 -7.97 1.89 -15.35
CA SER A 271 -6.53 1.71 -15.42
C SER A 271 -5.92 2.33 -16.66
N THR A 272 -4.63 2.59 -16.59
CA THR A 272 -3.76 2.77 -17.75
C THR A 272 -2.49 1.97 -17.49
N TYR A 273 -1.75 1.65 -18.54
CA TYR A 273 -0.49 0.93 -18.43
C TYR A 273 0.60 1.57 -19.28
N SER A 274 1.84 1.24 -18.95
CA SER A 274 3.03 1.64 -19.68
C SER A 274 3.89 0.42 -19.98
N LEU A 275 4.36 0.35 -21.23
CA LEU A 275 5.30 -0.65 -21.72
C LEU A 275 6.77 -0.18 -21.65
N ASP A 276 6.99 1.08 -21.29
CA ASP A 276 8.28 1.78 -21.30
C ASP A 276 8.56 2.47 -19.94
N ILE A 277 8.16 1.80 -18.86
CA ILE A 277 8.48 2.17 -17.46
C ILE A 277 7.92 3.57 -17.12
N GLY A 278 6.78 3.94 -17.69
CA GLY A 278 6.07 5.19 -17.43
C GLY A 278 6.45 6.36 -18.34
N ALA A 279 7.24 6.14 -19.41
CA ALA A 279 7.57 7.20 -20.36
C ALA A 279 6.39 7.55 -21.28
N THR A 280 5.58 6.56 -21.64
CA THR A 280 4.30 6.72 -22.33
C THR A 280 3.22 5.84 -21.69
N TRP A 281 1.98 6.25 -21.86
CA TRP A 281 0.81 5.61 -21.26
C TRP A 281 -0.21 5.23 -22.32
N SER A 282 -0.84 4.08 -22.11
CA SER A 282 -1.97 3.61 -22.90
C SER A 282 -3.19 4.54 -22.73
N PRO A 283 -4.23 4.37 -23.55
CA PRO A 283 -5.56 4.88 -23.22
C PRO A 283 -6.01 4.47 -21.82
N ILE A 284 -7.02 5.17 -21.31
CA ILE A 284 -7.68 4.82 -20.05
C ILE A 284 -8.68 3.71 -20.34
N TYR A 285 -8.72 2.67 -19.52
CA TYR A 285 -9.65 1.56 -19.63
C TYR A 285 -10.53 1.46 -18.40
N LEU A 286 -11.84 1.33 -18.60
CA LEU A 286 -12.83 1.02 -17.58
C LEU A 286 -13.10 -0.49 -17.57
N TRP A 287 -12.85 -1.14 -16.43
CA TRP A 287 -13.04 -2.57 -16.25
C TRP A 287 -14.52 -2.87 -16.04
N LYS A 288 -15.20 -3.40 -17.06
CA LYS A 288 -16.67 -3.55 -17.06
C LYS A 288 -17.16 -4.41 -15.90
N GLU A 289 -16.38 -5.42 -15.52
CA GLU A 289 -16.77 -6.32 -14.43
C GLU A 289 -16.88 -5.60 -13.07
N SER A 290 -16.03 -4.61 -12.83
CA SER A 290 -16.06 -3.80 -11.60
C SER A 290 -17.35 -2.99 -11.44
N LYS A 291 -18.17 -2.86 -12.50
CA LYS A 291 -19.47 -2.17 -12.47
C LYS A 291 -20.56 -2.99 -11.76
N THR A 292 -20.34 -4.28 -11.53
CA THR A 292 -21.39 -5.19 -11.06
C THR A 292 -21.00 -6.05 -9.88
N ILE A 293 -19.71 -6.07 -9.52
CA ILE A 293 -19.17 -6.89 -8.43
C ILE A 293 -18.68 -6.00 -7.28
N ASP A 294 -18.76 -6.53 -6.06
CA ASP A 294 -18.12 -5.90 -4.92
C ASP A 294 -16.62 -6.23 -4.93
N TYR A 295 -15.80 -5.26 -4.57
CA TYR A 295 -14.34 -5.39 -4.58
C TYR A 295 -13.70 -4.62 -3.44
N VAL A 296 -12.47 -4.99 -3.11
CA VAL A 296 -11.63 -4.35 -2.08
C VAL A 296 -10.23 -4.13 -2.63
N ARG A 297 -9.42 -3.37 -1.89
CA ARG A 297 -7.99 -3.23 -2.14
C ARG A 297 -7.22 -4.07 -1.13
N TYR A 298 -6.57 -5.12 -1.58
CA TYR A 298 -5.77 -6.01 -0.75
C TYR A 298 -4.35 -5.50 -0.65
N LYS A 299 -3.70 -5.70 0.49
CA LYS A 299 -2.25 -5.94 0.51
C LYS A 299 -2.00 -7.34 -0.02
N TYR A 300 -1.04 -7.50 -0.93
CA TYR A 300 -0.62 -8.81 -1.45
C TYR A 300 0.81 -9.10 -1.01
N ILE A 301 1.03 -10.32 -0.52
CA ILE A 301 2.32 -10.78 0.00
C ILE A 301 2.60 -12.14 -0.64
N GLU A 302 3.77 -12.29 -1.25
CA GLU A 302 4.18 -13.53 -1.95
C GLU A 302 5.40 -14.14 -1.26
N GLY A 303 5.38 -15.45 -1.01
CA GLY A 303 6.50 -16.17 -0.38
C GLY A 303 7.72 -16.29 -1.29
N LYS A 304 7.54 -16.24 -2.60
CA LYS A 304 8.60 -16.28 -3.61
C LYS A 304 8.39 -15.16 -4.62
N PRO A 305 9.14 -14.04 -4.52
CA PRO A 305 9.00 -12.93 -5.45
C PRO A 305 9.19 -13.39 -6.90
N GLN A 306 8.24 -13.05 -7.76
CA GLN A 306 8.37 -13.26 -9.19
C GLN A 306 9.10 -12.09 -9.85
N VAL A 307 10.14 -12.41 -10.64
CA VAL A 307 11.04 -11.39 -11.25
C VAL A 307 10.29 -10.32 -12.06
N ASN A 308 9.17 -10.67 -12.67
CA ASN A 308 8.42 -9.77 -13.57
C ASN A 308 7.18 -9.15 -12.93
N ASN A 309 6.94 -9.40 -11.64
CA ASN A 309 5.72 -9.01 -10.95
C ASN A 309 6.06 -8.29 -9.63
N LYS A 310 5.44 -7.14 -9.41
CA LYS A 310 5.49 -6.41 -8.14
C LYS A 310 4.10 -5.94 -7.78
N LEU A 311 3.48 -6.60 -6.82
CA LEU A 311 2.13 -6.34 -6.37
C LEU A 311 2.12 -6.17 -4.85
N ASP A 312 2.28 -4.94 -4.37
CA ASP A 312 2.13 -4.66 -2.93
C ASP A 312 0.65 -4.52 -2.55
N TYR A 313 -0.08 -3.79 -3.39
CA TYR A 313 -1.52 -3.62 -3.29
C TYR A 313 -2.18 -3.91 -4.62
N SER A 314 -3.39 -4.44 -4.57
CA SER A 314 -4.17 -4.76 -5.76
C SER A 314 -5.66 -4.72 -5.46
N PHE A 315 -6.47 -4.36 -6.46
CA PHE A 315 -7.92 -4.49 -6.35
C PHE A 315 -8.35 -5.91 -6.70
N GLY A 316 -9.43 -6.39 -6.09
CA GLY A 316 -10.00 -7.68 -6.44
C GLY A 316 -11.29 -8.01 -5.70
N THR A 317 -11.84 -9.18 -6.00
CA THR A 317 -13.05 -9.71 -5.38
C THR A 317 -12.75 -10.58 -4.16
N LEU A 318 -13.64 -10.55 -3.18
CA LEU A 318 -13.63 -11.47 -2.06
C LEU A 318 -14.34 -12.79 -2.43
N TYR A 319 -14.20 -13.79 -1.54
CA TYR A 319 -14.90 -15.08 -1.59
C TYR A 319 -16.33 -14.99 -2.18
N PRO A 320 -16.77 -15.94 -3.04
CA PRO A 320 -16.15 -17.24 -3.32
C PRO A 320 -15.00 -17.23 -4.32
N ASP A 321 -14.93 -16.24 -5.20
CA ASP A 321 -13.90 -16.17 -6.24
C ASP A 321 -12.92 -15.04 -5.91
N ILE A 322 -11.73 -15.38 -5.41
CA ILE A 322 -10.67 -14.41 -5.19
C ILE A 322 -9.93 -14.21 -6.51
N LYS A 323 -10.07 -13.03 -7.10
CA LYS A 323 -9.34 -12.64 -8.31
C LYS A 323 -8.94 -11.18 -8.28
N PHE A 324 -7.84 -10.88 -8.94
CA PHE A 324 -7.42 -9.52 -9.17
C PHE A 324 -8.25 -8.85 -10.26
N LEU A 325 -8.40 -7.54 -10.14
CA LEU A 325 -9.14 -6.68 -11.05
C LEU A 325 -8.29 -5.45 -11.38
N GLY A 326 -8.49 -4.90 -12.57
CA GLY A 326 -7.91 -3.61 -12.93
C GLY A 326 -6.62 -3.66 -13.74
N PHE A 327 -6.06 -4.85 -14.00
CA PHE A 327 -4.88 -5.03 -14.83
C PHE A 327 -4.89 -6.41 -15.52
N GLY A 328 -4.02 -6.59 -16.53
CA GLY A 328 -3.90 -7.83 -17.29
C GLY A 328 -4.58 -7.77 -18.66
N ALA A 329 -5.17 -8.88 -19.11
CA ALA A 329 -5.80 -8.99 -20.42
C ALA A 329 -6.98 -8.01 -20.58
N LEU A 330 -7.05 -7.33 -21.74
CA LEU A 330 -8.02 -6.27 -22.02
C LEU A 330 -9.32 -6.79 -22.65
N ASP A 331 -9.72 -8.03 -22.37
CA ASP A 331 -10.86 -8.67 -23.05
C ASP A 331 -12.22 -8.09 -22.60
N ASN A 332 -12.31 -7.58 -21.38
CA ASN A 332 -13.56 -7.07 -20.78
C ASN A 332 -13.48 -5.62 -20.30
N VAL A 333 -12.91 -4.76 -21.14
CA VAL A 333 -12.76 -3.32 -20.85
C VAL A 333 -13.53 -2.43 -21.82
N GLU A 334 -13.64 -1.16 -21.47
CA GLU A 334 -14.14 -0.06 -22.30
C GLU A 334 -13.08 1.04 -22.33
N GLU A 335 -12.64 1.46 -23.51
CA GLU A 335 -11.70 2.59 -23.63
C GLU A 335 -12.42 3.91 -23.32
N VAL A 336 -11.76 4.77 -22.54
CA VAL A 336 -12.28 6.06 -22.07
C VAL A 336 -11.43 7.17 -22.67
N VAL A 337 -12.07 8.06 -23.43
CA VAL A 337 -11.39 9.17 -24.10
C VAL A 337 -10.90 10.20 -23.08
N LYS A 338 -9.61 10.59 -23.18
CA LYS A 338 -9.01 11.66 -22.37
C LYS A 338 -9.51 13.01 -22.86
N LYS A 339 -10.25 13.75 -22.02
CA LYS A 339 -10.94 15.01 -22.36
C LYS A 339 -9.98 16.09 -22.91
N ASN A 340 -8.72 16.08 -22.50
CA ASN A 340 -7.72 17.07 -22.94
C ASN A 340 -7.13 16.81 -24.33
N GLN A 341 -7.42 15.68 -24.99
CA GLN A 341 -6.98 15.40 -26.37
C GLN A 341 -7.97 15.88 -27.44
N ILE A 342 -9.19 16.28 -27.05
CA ILE A 342 -10.26 16.62 -28.00
C ILE A 342 -10.06 18.01 -28.66
N TYR A 343 -9.18 18.86 -28.13
CA TYR A 343 -8.98 20.24 -28.60
C TYR A 343 -7.91 20.43 -29.71
N LYS A 344 -7.40 19.36 -30.33
CA LYS A 344 -6.53 19.47 -31.52
C LYS A 344 -7.31 19.25 -32.83
N PHE A 345 -8.36 20.04 -33.07
CA PHE A 345 -8.85 20.25 -34.43
C PHE A 345 -8.38 21.63 -34.91
N PRO A 346 -7.68 21.75 -36.05
CA PRO A 346 -7.38 23.05 -36.62
C PRO A 346 -8.71 23.72 -36.97
N ARG A 347 -8.90 24.94 -36.46
CA ARG A 347 -9.96 25.81 -36.97
C ARG A 347 -9.64 26.10 -38.44
N LEU A 348 -10.55 25.72 -39.34
CA LEU A 348 -10.54 26.11 -40.74
C LEU A 348 -10.72 27.62 -40.90
#